data_AF-A0A9I3GIP5-F1
#
_entry.id   AF-A0A9I3GIP5-F1
#
_cell.length_a   1.000
_cell.length_b   1.000
_cell.length_c   1.000
_cell.angle_alpha   90.00
_cell.angle_beta   90.00
_cell.angle_gamma   90.00
#
_symmetry.space_group_name_H-M   'P 1'
#
loop_
_entity.id
_entity.type
_entity.pdbx_description
1 polymer ?
#
loop_
_entity_poly.entity_id
_entity_poly.type
_entity_poly.pdbx_seq_one_letter_code
_entity_poly.pdbx_strand_id
1 'polypeptide(L)'
;MVSRQVCTVALLLLCGFIPTHASVYQVSLQNSNRYKIDHLTDGNLQHALRSIAAPSNVKELDLSGNPLSRISANDLNAFTNLELLNLSSNVLFETVDLGSLPKLHTKLVLLNDIHFREAHTVDLRGNWLQCESLRKFLGIDKQPNKNANKNTRRYSNPVGEEPCNNQSEVKRVGIYCCDELSAPFADRLIDLKRKELALYSGQSTENDRKECELEKQARQRKINEVQTKYSTTINEDAKRQQQKIKLTNEKIVLEKSISETDLVITDLQNLLNETASNLQLDPSITNQGPLQLLRAIVQWYEEQYEKEQIVQNNAIRDFDRYQQTIEEKLEENTRLKKVNNDAEQALVAANQTNIMLEKREQDLAKILREAV
;
A
#
# COMPACT_ATOMS: atom_id res chain seq x y z
N MET A 1 -14.44 -26.99 35.07
CA MET A 1 -13.00 -26.65 35.19
C MET A 1 -12.26 -27.35 34.07
N VAL A 2 -12.10 -26.67 32.93
CA VAL A 2 -11.27 -27.15 31.83
C VAL A 2 -10.41 -25.97 31.39
N SER A 3 -9.11 -26.23 31.38
CA SER A 3 -8.03 -25.26 31.27
C SER A 3 -8.10 -24.51 29.94
N ARG A 4 -8.16 -23.18 30.03
CA ARG A 4 -8.04 -22.24 28.91
C ARG A 4 -6.60 -22.25 28.42
N GLN A 5 -6.32 -22.92 27.30
CA GLN A 5 -5.20 -22.54 26.44
C GLN A 5 -5.77 -21.72 25.29
N VAL A 6 -5.64 -20.40 25.46
CA VAL A 6 -5.92 -19.38 24.46
C VAL A 6 -4.92 -19.57 23.32
N CYS A 7 -5.43 -20.07 22.19
CA CYS A 7 -4.76 -20.05 20.90
C CYS A 7 -4.61 -18.60 20.48
N THR A 8 -3.47 -18.00 20.79
CA THR A 8 -3.05 -16.71 20.24
C THR A 8 -2.48 -16.99 18.84
N VAL A 9 -3.36 -17.15 17.85
CA VAL A 9 -2.95 -17.11 16.43
C VAL A 9 -2.75 -15.63 16.10
N ALA A 10 -1.56 -15.13 16.41
CA ALA A 10 -1.07 -13.87 15.88
C ALA A 10 -0.82 -14.09 14.38
N LEU A 11 -1.78 -13.62 13.58
CA LEU A 11 -1.68 -13.50 12.13
C LEU A 11 -0.63 -12.43 11.78
N LEU A 12 0.65 -12.76 11.96
CA LEU A 12 1.76 -12.04 11.37
C LEU A 12 1.90 -12.52 9.92
N LEU A 13 1.08 -11.95 9.03
CA LEU A 13 1.38 -11.85 7.62
C LEU A 13 2.58 -10.91 7.45
N LEU A 14 3.75 -11.43 7.80
CA LEU A 14 5.00 -10.99 7.22
C LEU A 14 4.92 -11.34 5.74
N CYS A 15 4.58 -10.35 4.91
CA CYS A 15 5.15 -10.27 3.58
C CYS A 15 6.66 -10.20 3.76
N GLY A 16 7.27 -11.37 3.94
CA GLY A 16 8.68 -11.58 3.76
C GLY A 16 8.97 -11.18 2.32
N PHE A 17 9.46 -9.96 2.16
CA PHE A 17 10.42 -9.65 1.12
C PHE A 17 11.50 -10.72 1.23
N ILE A 18 11.38 -11.78 0.45
CA ILE A 18 12.56 -12.54 0.06
C ILE A 18 13.31 -11.56 -0.84
N PRO A 19 14.51 -11.07 -0.46
CA PRO A 19 15.32 -10.29 -1.37
C PRO A 19 15.87 -11.27 -2.40
N THR A 20 15.04 -11.64 -3.38
CA THR A 20 15.50 -12.41 -4.53
C THR A 20 16.35 -11.48 -5.38
N HIS A 21 17.60 -11.90 -5.53
CA HIS A 21 18.68 -11.23 -6.25
C HIS A 21 19.23 -9.99 -5.55
N ALA A 22 20.46 -10.11 -5.05
CA ALA A 22 21.38 -8.99 -5.08
C ALA A 22 21.31 -8.41 -6.51
N SER A 23 20.59 -7.30 -6.66
CA SER A 23 20.43 -6.61 -7.93
C SER A 23 21.83 -6.22 -8.38
N VAL A 24 22.38 -6.97 -9.34
CA VAL A 24 23.70 -6.68 -9.90
C VAL A 24 23.51 -5.43 -10.75
N TYR A 25 23.80 -4.29 -10.16
CA TYR A 25 23.92 -3.04 -10.89
C TYR A 25 25.08 -3.17 -11.89
N GLN A 26 24.95 -2.55 -13.05
CA GLN A 26 25.97 -2.61 -14.09
C GLN A 26 26.64 -1.24 -14.21
N VAL A 27 27.90 -1.15 -13.82
CA VAL A 27 28.72 0.05 -14.00
C VAL A 27 29.49 -0.06 -15.31
N SER A 28 29.34 0.94 -16.17
CA SER A 28 30.05 1.02 -17.44
C SER A 28 30.83 2.33 -17.53
N LEU A 29 32.14 2.22 -17.76
CA LEU A 29 32.98 3.36 -18.12
C LEU A 29 32.80 3.62 -19.61
N GLN A 30 32.20 4.76 -19.96
CA GLN A 30 31.97 5.10 -21.36
C GLN A 30 33.17 5.82 -21.98
N ASN A 31 33.83 6.69 -21.20
CA ASN A 31 35.06 7.42 -21.52
C ASN A 31 35.86 7.64 -20.22
N SER A 32 37.10 8.13 -20.29
CA SER A 32 38.01 8.28 -19.13
C SER A 32 37.37 8.89 -17.87
N ASN A 33 36.43 9.82 -18.02
CA ASN A 33 35.79 10.52 -16.90
C ASN A 33 34.25 10.44 -16.93
N ARG A 34 33.67 9.51 -17.71
CA ARG A 34 32.22 9.33 -17.86
C ARG A 34 31.77 7.93 -17.48
N TYR A 35 30.83 7.85 -16.54
CA TYR A 35 30.24 6.60 -16.08
C TYR A 35 28.74 6.55 -16.39
N LYS A 36 28.26 5.36 -16.80
CA LYS A 36 26.82 5.04 -16.81
C LYS A 36 26.57 3.85 -15.90
N ILE A 37 25.53 3.96 -15.08
CA ILE A 37 25.10 2.88 -14.19
C ILE A 37 23.66 2.49 -14.50
N ASP A 38 23.46 1.23 -14.82
CA ASP A 38 22.17 0.63 -15.14
C ASP A 38 21.72 -0.36 -14.04
N HIS A 39 20.41 -0.63 -13.98
CA HIS A 39 19.75 -1.51 -13.00
C HIS A 39 19.85 -1.02 -11.54
N LEU A 40 19.82 0.29 -11.37
CA LEU A 40 19.80 0.92 -10.06
C LEU A 40 18.41 0.92 -9.43
N THR A 41 18.36 0.70 -8.12
CA THR A 41 17.20 0.91 -7.25
C THR A 41 17.65 1.77 -6.07
N ASP A 42 16.71 2.35 -5.34
CA ASP A 42 17.06 3.13 -4.14
C ASP A 42 17.84 2.30 -3.10
N GLY A 43 17.60 0.98 -3.07
CA GLY A 43 18.27 0.04 -2.16
C GLY A 43 19.72 -0.29 -2.56
N ASN A 44 20.11 -0.10 -3.82
CA ASN A 44 21.43 -0.48 -4.31
C ASN A 44 22.31 0.71 -4.77
N LEU A 45 21.73 1.92 -4.86
CA LEU A 45 22.40 3.13 -5.38
C LEU A 45 23.73 3.40 -4.69
N GLN A 46 23.76 3.42 -3.36
CA GLN A 46 24.96 3.76 -2.61
C GLN A 46 26.09 2.72 -2.82
N HIS A 47 25.73 1.43 -2.89
CA HIS A 47 26.70 0.38 -3.20
C HIS A 47 27.27 0.54 -4.60
N ALA A 48 26.42 0.85 -5.58
CA ALA A 48 26.85 1.06 -6.95
C ALA A 48 27.80 2.27 -7.08
N LEU A 49 27.45 3.40 -6.46
CA LEU A 49 28.28 4.61 -6.50
C LEU A 49 29.65 4.40 -5.83
N ARG A 50 29.70 3.66 -4.71
CA ARG A 50 30.95 3.30 -4.02
C ARG A 50 31.85 2.35 -4.81
N SER A 51 31.30 1.62 -5.78
CA SER A 51 32.10 0.71 -6.62
C SER A 51 32.98 1.44 -7.64
N ILE A 52 32.78 2.75 -7.84
CA ILE A 52 33.64 3.58 -8.68
C ILE A 52 34.92 3.90 -7.89
N ALA A 53 36.07 3.43 -8.38
CA ALA A 53 37.35 3.55 -7.66
C ALA A 53 37.87 4.99 -7.49
N ALA A 54 37.52 5.90 -8.40
CA ALA A 54 37.99 7.29 -8.38
C ALA A 54 36.84 8.29 -8.66
N PRO A 55 35.87 8.42 -7.73
CA PRO A 55 34.67 9.24 -7.94
C PRO A 55 35.00 10.73 -8.11
N SER A 56 36.10 11.19 -7.51
CA SER A 56 36.61 12.57 -7.65
C SER A 56 37.12 12.91 -9.05
N ASN A 57 37.40 11.92 -9.90
CA ASN A 57 37.84 12.13 -11.29
C ASN A 57 36.67 12.11 -12.28
N VAL A 58 35.47 11.74 -11.82
CA VAL A 58 34.28 11.65 -12.66
C VAL A 58 33.76 13.05 -12.96
N LYS A 59 33.60 13.34 -14.25
CA LYS A 59 33.00 14.58 -14.75
C LYS A 59 31.56 14.38 -15.19
N GLU A 60 31.23 13.20 -15.69
CA GLU A 60 29.89 12.88 -16.18
C GLU A 60 29.38 11.57 -15.55
N LEU A 61 28.20 11.62 -14.94
CA LEU A 61 27.53 10.46 -14.34
C LEU A 61 26.13 10.32 -14.93
N ASP A 62 25.88 9.18 -15.56
CA ASP A 62 24.61 8.84 -16.18
C ASP A 62 23.90 7.75 -15.39
N LEU A 63 22.83 8.15 -14.69
CA LEU A 63 21.93 7.27 -13.93
C LEU A 63 20.56 7.19 -14.62
N SER A 64 20.46 7.58 -15.89
CA SER A 64 19.19 7.61 -16.60
C SER A 64 18.60 6.22 -16.84
N GLY A 65 17.27 6.13 -16.89
CA GLY A 65 16.58 4.87 -17.19
C GLY A 65 16.54 3.87 -16.03
N ASN A 66 16.72 4.34 -14.80
CA ASN A 66 16.58 3.51 -13.59
C ASN A 66 15.26 3.84 -12.85
N PRO A 67 14.75 2.97 -11.96
CA PRO A 67 13.59 3.28 -11.11
C PRO A 67 13.97 4.00 -9.80
N LEU A 68 14.85 5.01 -9.84
CA LEU A 68 15.19 5.76 -8.62
C LEU A 68 14.04 6.68 -8.22
N SER A 69 13.69 6.68 -6.93
CA SER A 69 12.68 7.58 -6.35
C SER A 69 13.27 8.78 -5.62
N ARG A 70 14.52 8.64 -5.14
CA ARG A 70 15.23 9.64 -4.34
C ARG A 70 16.73 9.67 -4.60
N ILE A 71 17.35 10.81 -4.32
CA ILE A 71 18.82 10.96 -4.28
C ILE A 71 19.18 11.90 -3.13
N SER A 72 20.09 11.47 -2.26
CA SER A 72 20.57 12.30 -1.15
C SER A 72 21.94 12.93 -1.45
N ALA A 73 22.27 14.04 -0.78
CA ALA A 73 23.60 14.66 -0.90
C ALA A 73 24.73 13.70 -0.54
N ASN A 74 24.47 12.76 0.37
CA ASN A 74 25.42 11.73 0.79
C ASN A 74 25.71 10.70 -0.31
N ASP A 75 24.77 10.47 -1.23
CA ASP A 75 24.98 9.52 -2.33
C ASP A 75 26.05 10.04 -3.29
N LEU A 76 26.10 11.36 -3.49
CA LEU A 76 26.96 12.00 -4.48
C LEU A 76 28.16 12.77 -3.90
N ASN A 77 28.35 12.75 -2.58
CA ASN A 77 29.38 13.57 -1.91
C ASN A 77 30.82 13.31 -2.40
N ALA A 78 31.10 12.11 -2.89
CA ALA A 78 32.42 11.71 -3.37
C ALA A 78 32.73 12.23 -4.79
N PHE A 79 31.73 12.71 -5.53
CA PHE A 79 31.84 13.15 -6.93
C PHE A 79 32.10 14.66 -7.03
N THR A 80 33.14 15.14 -6.35
CA THR A 80 33.40 16.58 -6.15
C THR A 80 33.70 17.37 -7.42
N ASN A 81 34.07 16.71 -8.53
CA ASN A 81 34.31 17.33 -9.84
C ASN A 81 33.23 17.01 -10.87
N LEU A 82 32.06 16.54 -10.42
CA LEU A 82 30.98 16.21 -11.33
C LEU A 82 30.42 17.46 -12.01
N GLU A 83 30.51 17.48 -13.33
CA GLU A 83 30.05 18.56 -14.21
C GLU A 83 28.66 18.23 -14.78
N LEU A 84 28.36 16.96 -15.05
CA LEU A 84 27.08 16.50 -15.61
C LEU A 84 26.50 15.31 -14.84
N LEU A 85 25.24 15.43 -14.43
CA LEU A 85 24.45 14.33 -13.88
C LEU A 85 23.16 14.12 -14.70
N ASN A 86 23.05 12.96 -15.33
CA ASN A 86 21.86 12.58 -16.09
C ASN A 86 20.95 11.67 -15.24
N LEU A 87 19.80 12.19 -14.85
CA LEU A 87 18.76 11.47 -14.08
C LEU A 87 17.49 11.21 -14.91
N SER A 88 17.54 11.43 -16.22
CA SER A 88 16.36 11.31 -17.08
C SER A 88 15.75 9.90 -17.04
N SER A 89 14.44 9.77 -17.27
CA SER A 89 13.73 8.47 -17.25
C SER A 89 13.91 7.69 -15.92
N ASN A 90 13.90 8.41 -14.79
CA ASN A 90 13.72 7.87 -13.44
C ASN A 90 12.32 8.22 -12.88
N VAL A 91 12.00 7.73 -11.68
CA VAL A 91 10.71 7.94 -11.01
C VAL A 91 10.90 8.84 -9.79
N LEU A 92 11.66 9.94 -9.94
CA LEU A 92 12.04 10.82 -8.83
C LEU A 92 10.84 11.60 -8.31
N PHE A 93 10.23 11.13 -7.22
CA PHE A 93 9.12 11.80 -6.55
C PHE A 93 9.42 12.16 -5.08
N GLU A 94 10.53 11.71 -4.50
CA GLU A 94 10.94 12.15 -3.16
C GLU A 94 12.01 13.26 -3.25
N THR A 95 12.84 13.40 -2.21
CA THR A 95 13.91 14.40 -2.16
C THR A 95 15.02 14.08 -3.15
N VAL A 96 15.44 15.10 -3.90
CA VAL A 96 16.69 15.10 -4.68
C VAL A 96 17.60 16.20 -4.15
N ASP A 97 18.51 15.82 -3.27
CA ASP A 97 19.48 16.72 -2.67
C ASP A 97 20.82 16.62 -3.40
N LEU A 98 21.18 17.71 -4.08
CA LEU A 98 22.41 17.85 -4.86
C LEU A 98 23.36 18.89 -4.26
N GLY A 99 23.11 19.33 -3.02
CA GLY A 99 23.86 20.42 -2.38
C GLY A 99 25.36 20.14 -2.20
N SER A 100 25.77 18.88 -2.27
CA SER A 100 27.16 18.44 -2.19
C SER A 100 27.97 18.61 -3.49
N LEU A 101 27.34 19.02 -4.60
CA LEU A 101 27.96 19.07 -5.92
C LEU A 101 28.14 20.51 -6.43
N PRO A 102 29.34 21.12 -6.29
CA PRO A 102 29.54 22.53 -6.55
C PRO A 102 29.53 22.93 -8.04
N LYS A 103 29.74 21.98 -8.98
CA LYS A 103 30.00 22.24 -10.42
C LYS A 103 28.91 21.72 -11.38
N LEU A 104 27.73 21.41 -10.87
CA LEU A 104 26.80 20.49 -11.54
C LEU A 104 25.86 21.13 -12.58
N HIS A 105 25.66 20.42 -13.70
CA HIS A 105 24.53 20.57 -14.64
C HIS A 105 23.56 19.39 -14.51
N THR A 106 22.26 19.65 -14.40
CA THR A 106 21.25 18.60 -14.10
C THR A 106 19.96 18.71 -14.88
N LYS A 107 19.23 17.59 -14.95
CA LYS A 107 17.83 17.50 -15.40
C LYS A 107 17.01 16.90 -14.25
N LEU A 108 15.99 17.61 -13.77
CA LEU A 108 15.24 17.28 -12.53
C LEU A 108 13.73 17.53 -12.65
N VAL A 109 12.96 16.95 -11.71
CA VAL A 109 11.49 16.76 -11.80
C VAL A 109 10.70 17.38 -10.63
N LEU A 110 11.29 17.70 -9.48
CA LEU A 110 10.64 18.41 -8.36
C LEU A 110 11.64 19.34 -7.69
N LEU A 111 11.24 20.58 -7.34
CA LEU A 111 12.19 21.67 -7.06
C LEU A 111 12.14 22.25 -5.64
N ASN A 112 11.45 21.59 -4.71
CA ASN A 112 11.49 22.02 -3.32
C ASN A 112 12.91 21.78 -2.77
N ASP A 113 13.53 22.83 -2.24
CA ASP A 113 14.86 22.84 -1.63
C ASP A 113 16.05 22.55 -2.56
N ILE A 114 15.86 22.62 -3.89
CA ILE A 114 16.96 22.46 -4.85
C ILE A 114 17.74 23.77 -5.00
N HIS A 115 18.96 23.78 -4.49
CA HIS A 115 19.88 24.91 -4.58
C HIS A 115 21.01 24.62 -5.57
N PHE A 116 20.92 25.16 -6.78
CA PHE A 116 22.06 25.18 -7.71
C PHE A 116 22.92 26.41 -7.41
N ARG A 117 24.15 26.20 -6.93
CA ARG A 117 25.12 27.31 -6.76
C ARG A 117 25.57 27.87 -8.11
N GLU A 118 25.81 27.02 -9.12
CA GLU A 118 26.40 27.43 -10.42
C GLU A 118 25.95 26.57 -11.64
N ALA A 119 24.68 26.16 -11.73
CA ALA A 119 24.22 25.38 -12.90
C ALA A 119 24.04 26.26 -14.15
N HIS A 120 24.69 25.91 -15.26
CA HIS A 120 24.61 26.65 -16.53
C HIS A 120 23.47 26.18 -17.45
N THR A 121 22.98 24.93 -17.31
CA THR A 121 21.82 24.39 -18.04
C THR A 121 20.99 23.48 -17.14
N VAL A 122 19.67 23.69 -17.12
CA VAL A 122 18.69 22.85 -16.41
C VAL A 122 17.51 22.65 -17.37
N ASP A 123 17.18 21.39 -17.71
CA ASP A 123 16.03 21.04 -18.56
C ASP A 123 15.01 20.28 -17.71
N LEU A 124 13.88 20.93 -17.43
CA LEU A 124 12.79 20.42 -16.59
C LEU A 124 11.58 19.95 -17.43
N ARG A 125 11.68 19.83 -18.76
CA ARG A 125 10.58 19.39 -19.62
C ARG A 125 10.25 17.90 -19.41
N GLY A 126 9.01 17.53 -19.71
CA GLY A 126 8.45 16.19 -19.55
C GLY A 126 8.01 15.88 -18.12
N ASN A 127 7.88 16.90 -17.26
CA ASN A 127 7.61 16.75 -15.84
C ASN A 127 6.30 17.41 -15.44
N TRP A 128 5.62 16.80 -14.47
CA TRP A 128 4.40 17.34 -13.87
C TRP A 128 4.73 18.15 -12.62
N LEU A 129 5.31 19.34 -12.85
CA LEU A 129 5.80 20.20 -11.78
C LEU A 129 4.65 20.89 -11.04
N GLN A 130 4.77 21.06 -9.72
CA GLN A 130 3.86 21.95 -8.99
C GLN A 130 4.21 23.41 -9.31
N CYS A 131 3.25 24.22 -9.75
CA CYS A 131 3.53 25.59 -10.20
C CYS A 131 4.19 26.47 -9.12
N GLU A 132 3.82 26.30 -7.85
CA GLU A 132 4.39 27.11 -6.75
C GLU A 132 5.87 26.76 -6.47
N SER A 133 6.24 25.48 -6.52
CA SER A 133 7.65 25.07 -6.36
C SER A 133 8.50 25.53 -7.54
N LEU A 134 7.96 25.45 -8.75
CA LEU A 134 8.60 25.95 -9.96
C LEU A 134 8.79 27.48 -9.95
N ARG A 135 7.81 28.25 -9.46
CA ARG A 135 7.93 29.71 -9.28
C ARG A 135 9.03 30.06 -8.30
N LYS A 136 9.06 29.41 -7.13
CA LYS A 136 10.10 29.60 -6.11
C LYS A 136 11.49 29.29 -6.68
N PHE A 137 11.61 28.18 -7.39
CA PHE A 137 12.87 27.75 -8.00
C PHE A 137 13.38 28.73 -9.06
N LEU A 138 12.50 29.23 -9.93
CA LEU A 138 12.85 30.18 -10.98
C LEU A 138 12.98 31.63 -10.49
N GLY A 139 12.59 31.91 -9.23
CA GLY A 139 12.56 33.25 -8.65
C GLY A 139 11.50 34.15 -9.29
N ILE A 140 10.34 33.58 -9.66
CA ILE A 140 9.23 34.31 -10.31
C ILE A 140 8.18 34.69 -9.24
N ASP A 141 7.99 35.98 -9.01
CA ASP A 141 6.97 36.50 -8.08
C ASP A 141 5.53 36.34 -8.60
N LYS A 142 4.56 36.23 -7.68
CA LYS A 142 3.13 35.93 -7.94
C LYS A 142 2.37 36.97 -8.78
N GLN A 143 2.93 38.15 -9.05
CA GLN A 143 2.24 39.17 -9.84
C GLN A 143 2.72 39.18 -11.29
N PRO A 144 1.81 39.06 -12.28
CA PRO A 144 2.14 39.19 -13.69
C PRO A 144 2.37 40.67 -14.00
N ASN A 145 3.52 41.20 -13.61
CA ASN A 145 3.91 42.52 -14.07
C ASN A 145 4.32 42.37 -15.53
N LYS A 146 3.49 42.91 -16.44
CA LYS A 146 3.59 42.78 -17.91
C LYS A 146 4.94 43.21 -18.52
N ASN A 147 5.87 43.71 -17.70
CA ASN A 147 7.21 44.16 -18.07
C ASN A 147 8.35 43.45 -17.31
N ALA A 148 8.10 42.39 -16.53
CA ALA A 148 9.13 41.65 -15.79
C ALA A 148 9.89 40.63 -16.67
N ASN A 149 10.42 41.07 -17.81
CA ASN A 149 11.16 40.21 -18.73
C ASN A 149 12.69 40.26 -18.51
N LYS A 150 13.19 40.52 -17.29
CA LYS A 150 14.64 40.74 -17.12
C LYS A 150 15.41 40.03 -16.01
N ASN A 151 14.82 39.45 -14.96
CA ASN A 151 15.64 38.81 -13.92
C ASN A 151 15.18 37.40 -13.52
N THR A 152 14.68 36.59 -14.45
CA THR A 152 14.70 35.12 -14.25
C THR A 152 16.14 34.64 -14.35
N ARG A 153 16.60 33.79 -13.41
CA ARG A 153 17.86 33.06 -13.58
C ARG A 153 17.77 32.30 -14.90
N ARG A 154 18.41 32.80 -15.95
CA ARG A 154 18.43 32.17 -17.28
C ARG A 154 19.35 30.96 -17.21
N TYR A 155 18.83 29.82 -16.78
CA TYR A 155 19.43 28.54 -17.15
C TYR A 155 19.39 28.46 -18.68
N SER A 156 20.57 28.39 -19.30
CA SER A 156 20.75 28.67 -20.73
C SER A 156 20.03 27.67 -21.64
N ASN A 157 19.31 28.17 -22.64
CA ASN A 157 18.82 27.51 -23.87
C ASN A 157 18.17 26.12 -23.75
N PRO A 158 16.87 26.05 -23.40
CA PRO A 158 16.02 24.99 -23.91
C PRO A 158 15.57 25.36 -25.33
N VAL A 159 15.55 24.37 -26.23
CA VAL A 159 15.33 24.52 -27.68
C VAL A 159 13.85 24.84 -28.03
N GLY A 160 13.19 25.68 -27.23
CA GLY A 160 11.78 26.05 -27.39
C GLY A 160 10.90 25.69 -26.18
N GLU A 161 9.69 26.25 -26.18
CA GLU A 161 8.67 26.01 -25.16
C GLU A 161 8.23 24.54 -25.11
N GLU A 162 7.91 24.06 -23.91
CA GLU A 162 7.36 22.71 -23.74
C GLU A 162 5.91 22.63 -24.27
N PRO A 163 5.58 21.60 -25.09
CA PRO A 163 4.21 21.35 -25.50
C PRO A 163 3.42 20.72 -24.35
N CYS A 164 2.67 21.53 -23.59
CA CYS A 164 1.77 21.03 -22.56
C CYS A 164 0.54 20.36 -23.21
N ASN A 165 0.11 19.21 -22.68
CA ASN A 165 -1.10 18.55 -23.15
C ASN A 165 -2.32 19.46 -22.94
N ASN A 166 -3.14 19.63 -23.99
CA ASN A 166 -4.31 20.53 -24.01
C ASN A 166 -5.51 20.03 -23.17
N GLN A 167 -5.33 18.99 -22.36
CA GLN A 167 -6.39 18.42 -21.52
C GLN A 167 -6.37 19.13 -20.17
N SER A 168 -7.02 20.29 -20.14
CA SER A 168 -7.50 21.02 -18.96
C SER A 168 -6.44 21.52 -17.96
N GLU A 169 -6.45 22.84 -17.74
CA GLU A 169 -5.80 23.55 -16.63
C GLU A 169 -4.28 23.44 -16.41
N VAL A 170 -3.51 22.75 -17.25
CA VAL A 170 -2.04 22.78 -17.18
C VAL A 170 -1.54 24.20 -17.37
N LYS A 171 -1.06 24.82 -16.29
CA LYS A 171 -0.51 26.17 -16.26
C LYS A 171 0.96 26.12 -16.68
N ARG A 172 1.52 27.28 -17.00
CA ARG A 172 2.95 27.41 -17.34
C ARG A 172 3.62 28.38 -16.39
N VAL A 173 4.87 28.06 -16.06
CA VAL A 173 5.77 28.98 -15.35
C VAL A 173 7.09 29.00 -16.11
N GLY A 174 7.36 30.13 -16.77
CA GLY A 174 8.45 30.21 -17.76
C GLY A 174 8.12 29.38 -19.01
N ILE A 175 9.00 28.44 -19.34
CA ILE A 175 8.93 27.58 -20.54
C ILE A 175 8.47 26.14 -20.23
N TYR A 176 8.18 25.84 -18.96
CA TYR A 176 7.83 24.50 -18.48
C TYR A 176 6.35 24.39 -18.14
N CYS A 177 5.79 23.21 -18.36
CA CYS A 177 4.44 22.85 -17.93
C CYS A 177 4.40 22.63 -16.41
N CYS A 178 3.31 23.04 -15.77
CA CYS A 178 3.10 22.83 -14.35
C CYS A 178 1.60 22.72 -14.03
N ASP A 179 1.31 22.22 -12.83
CA ASP A 179 -0.06 22.06 -12.34
C ASP A 179 -0.22 22.68 -10.94
N GLU A 180 -1.40 23.21 -10.63
CA GLU A 180 -1.74 23.79 -9.32
C GLU A 180 -2.18 22.71 -8.34
N LEU A 181 -1.28 21.76 -8.11
CA LEU A 181 -1.50 20.66 -7.19
C LEU A 181 -1.49 21.18 -5.76
N SER A 182 -2.60 20.97 -5.04
CA SER A 182 -2.71 21.29 -3.62
C SER A 182 -1.85 20.36 -2.77
N ALA A 183 -1.80 19.07 -3.12
CA ALA A 183 -0.98 18.06 -2.47
C ALA A 183 -0.54 16.95 -3.46
N PRO A 184 0.43 17.22 -4.37
CA PRO A 184 0.86 16.29 -5.43
C PRO A 184 1.18 14.87 -4.95
N PHE A 185 1.78 14.77 -3.76
CA PHE A 185 2.16 13.50 -3.16
C PHE A 185 0.98 12.72 -2.60
N ALA A 186 0.01 13.44 -2.02
CA ALA A 186 -1.18 12.82 -1.46
C ALA A 186 -2.02 12.21 -2.57
N ASP A 187 -2.23 12.92 -3.68
CA ASP A 187 -3.06 12.43 -4.79
C ASP A 187 -2.46 11.18 -5.46
N ARG A 188 -1.14 11.18 -5.74
CA ARG A 188 -0.45 10.00 -6.26
C ARG A 188 -0.48 8.82 -5.29
N LEU A 189 -0.25 9.08 -4.00
CA LEU A 189 -0.31 8.04 -2.97
C LEU A 189 -1.73 7.49 -2.82
N ILE A 190 -2.75 8.35 -2.88
CA ILE A 190 -4.15 7.97 -2.86
C ILE A 190 -4.47 7.07 -4.04
N ASP A 191 -4.00 7.39 -5.25
CA ASP A 191 -4.26 6.54 -6.42
C ASP A 191 -3.53 5.19 -6.36
N LEU A 192 -2.30 5.16 -5.80
CA LEU A 192 -1.62 3.91 -5.50
C LEU A 192 -2.38 3.09 -4.44
N LYS A 193 -2.87 3.74 -3.38
CA LYS A 193 -3.67 3.09 -2.32
C LYS A 193 -5.02 2.62 -2.83
N ARG A 194 -5.65 3.35 -3.75
CA ARG A 194 -6.88 2.91 -4.43
C ARG A 194 -6.63 1.64 -5.24
N LYS A 195 -5.50 1.54 -5.95
CA LYS A 195 -5.12 0.31 -6.67
C LYS A 195 -4.85 -0.87 -5.74
N GLU A 196 -4.25 -0.61 -4.57
CA GLU A 196 -3.99 -1.63 -3.53
C GLU A 196 -5.28 -2.13 -2.85
N LEU A 197 -6.21 -1.23 -2.57
CA LEU A 197 -7.46 -1.52 -1.83
C LEU A 197 -8.67 -1.76 -2.74
N ALA A 198 -8.52 -1.71 -4.06
CA ALA A 198 -9.61 -1.90 -4.98
C ALA A 198 -10.19 -3.31 -4.84
N LEU A 199 -11.52 -3.40 -4.77
CA LEU A 199 -12.24 -4.67 -4.72
C LEU A 199 -12.02 -5.52 -5.98
N TYR A 200 -11.71 -4.87 -7.11
CA TYR A 200 -11.45 -5.53 -8.39
C TYR A 200 -10.04 -5.22 -8.88
N SER A 201 -9.30 -6.26 -9.27
CA SER A 201 -7.99 -6.10 -9.90
C SER A 201 -8.14 -5.52 -11.32
N GLY A 202 -7.19 -4.66 -11.72
CA GLY A 202 -7.11 -4.16 -13.08
C GLY A 202 -7.81 -2.82 -13.36
N GLN A 203 -8.36 -2.14 -12.36
CA GLN A 203 -8.86 -0.75 -12.47
C GLN A 203 -7.73 0.30 -12.62
N SER A 204 -6.59 -0.05 -13.22
CA SER A 204 -5.75 1.00 -13.79
C SER A 204 -6.53 1.61 -14.95
N THR A 205 -6.56 2.94 -15.03
CA THR A 205 -7.24 3.58 -16.17
C THR A 205 -6.57 3.07 -17.46
N GLU A 206 -7.34 2.90 -18.53
CA GLU A 206 -6.78 2.49 -19.83
C GLU A 206 -5.65 3.45 -20.28
N ASN A 207 -5.74 4.70 -19.82
CA ASN A 207 -4.70 5.72 -19.97
C ASN A 207 -3.40 5.37 -19.23
N ASP A 208 -3.45 4.91 -17.98
CA ASP A 208 -2.26 4.49 -17.21
C ASP A 208 -1.52 3.34 -17.91
N ARG A 209 -2.29 2.35 -18.43
CA ARG A 209 -1.70 1.22 -19.17
C ARG A 209 -1.02 1.69 -20.44
N LYS A 210 -1.68 2.56 -21.19
CA LYS A 210 -1.15 3.15 -22.42
C LYS A 210 0.12 3.97 -22.16
N GLU A 211 0.15 4.77 -21.10
CA GLU A 211 1.33 5.55 -20.70
C GLU A 211 2.50 4.63 -20.33
N CYS A 212 2.25 3.61 -19.51
CA CYS A 212 3.26 2.61 -19.14
C CYS A 212 3.83 1.86 -20.35
N GLU A 213 2.98 1.44 -21.29
CA GLU A 213 3.42 0.77 -22.52
C GLU A 213 4.24 1.70 -23.42
N LEU A 214 3.85 2.97 -23.56
CA LEU A 214 4.60 3.98 -24.31
C LEU A 214 5.99 4.22 -23.69
N GLU A 215 6.07 4.33 -22.36
CA GLU A 215 7.35 4.52 -21.67
C GLU A 215 8.25 3.29 -21.82
N LYS A 216 7.70 2.08 -21.68
CA LYS A 216 8.42 0.82 -21.91
C LYS A 216 8.97 0.72 -23.33
N GLN A 217 8.16 1.10 -24.33
CA GLN A 217 8.59 1.15 -25.72
C GLN A 217 9.69 2.20 -25.94
N ALA A 218 9.56 3.39 -25.36
CA ALA A 218 10.57 4.45 -25.45
C ALA A 218 11.91 3.99 -24.83
N ARG A 219 11.86 3.31 -23.69
CA ARG A 219 13.05 2.71 -23.07
C ARG A 219 13.67 1.65 -23.97
N GLN A 220 12.86 0.76 -24.56
CA GLN A 220 13.36 -0.27 -25.46
C GLN A 220 14.02 0.32 -26.72
N ARG A 221 13.47 1.40 -27.29
CA ARG A 221 14.07 2.11 -28.43
C ARG A 221 15.44 2.67 -28.07
N LYS A 222 15.57 3.33 -26.92
CA LYS A 222 16.87 3.84 -26.42
C LYS A 222 17.88 2.70 -26.22
N ILE A 223 17.47 1.56 -25.67
CA ILE A 223 18.34 0.39 -25.51
C ILE A 223 18.84 -0.08 -26.89
N ASN A 224 17.94 -0.19 -27.87
CA ASN A 224 18.29 -0.61 -29.22
C ASN A 224 19.24 0.39 -29.91
N GLU A 225 18.99 1.69 -29.79
CA GLU A 225 19.86 2.76 -30.30
C GLU A 225 21.27 2.68 -29.69
N VAL A 226 21.36 2.47 -28.39
CA VAL A 226 22.63 2.26 -27.69
C VAL A 226 23.33 1.00 -28.21
N GLN A 227 22.61 -0.12 -28.35
CA GLN A 227 23.17 -1.36 -28.89
C GLN A 227 23.70 -1.18 -30.32
N THR A 228 22.99 -0.43 -31.17
CA THR A 228 23.46 -0.10 -32.52
C THR A 228 24.69 0.81 -32.49
N LYS A 229 24.69 1.84 -31.63
CA LYS A 229 25.80 2.80 -31.52
C LYS A 229 27.11 2.14 -31.08
N TYR A 230 27.04 1.13 -30.21
CA TYR A 230 28.19 0.40 -29.70
C TYR A 230 28.39 -0.96 -30.41
N SER A 231 27.71 -1.20 -31.53
CA SER A 231 27.88 -2.45 -32.27
C SER A 231 29.28 -2.52 -32.88
N THR A 232 29.96 -3.65 -32.68
CA THR A 232 31.25 -3.93 -33.31
C THR A 232 31.06 -4.88 -34.48
N THR A 233 31.95 -4.78 -35.47
CA THR A 233 31.96 -5.69 -36.61
C THR A 233 32.50 -7.04 -36.15
N ILE A 234 31.62 -8.03 -36.07
CA ILE A 234 31.94 -9.40 -35.65
C ILE A 234 31.77 -10.29 -36.88
N ASN A 235 32.71 -11.21 -37.12
CA ASN A 235 32.58 -12.16 -38.23
C ASN A 235 31.41 -13.14 -37.99
N GLU A 236 30.87 -13.71 -39.06
CA GLU A 236 29.66 -14.54 -38.96
C GLU A 236 29.87 -15.81 -38.11
N ASP A 237 31.08 -16.37 -38.08
CA ASP A 237 31.40 -17.55 -37.26
C ASP A 237 31.43 -17.21 -35.75
N ALA A 238 32.06 -16.10 -35.35
CA ALA A 238 32.04 -15.67 -33.94
C ALA A 238 30.65 -15.23 -33.52
N LYS A 239 29.84 -14.66 -34.43
CA LYS A 239 28.44 -14.32 -34.17
C LYS A 239 27.60 -15.57 -33.88
N ARG A 240 27.78 -16.66 -34.66
CA ARG A 240 27.14 -17.95 -34.38
C ARG A 240 27.58 -18.54 -33.03
N GLN A 241 28.86 -18.44 -32.69
CA GLN A 241 29.37 -18.91 -31.40
C GLN A 241 28.82 -18.09 -30.22
N GLN A 242 28.80 -16.76 -30.33
CA GLN A 242 28.20 -15.87 -29.34
C GLN A 242 26.70 -16.15 -29.17
N GLN A 243 25.98 -16.36 -30.28
CA GLN A 243 24.56 -16.69 -30.24
C GLN A 243 24.32 -18.04 -29.58
N LYS A 244 25.17 -19.05 -29.84
CA LYS A 244 25.10 -20.34 -29.15
C LYS A 244 25.27 -20.18 -27.64
N ILE A 245 26.26 -19.40 -27.18
CA ILE A 245 26.48 -19.14 -25.75
C ILE A 245 25.28 -18.41 -25.14
N LYS A 246 24.79 -17.36 -25.81
CA LYS A 246 23.61 -16.60 -25.38
C LYS A 246 22.38 -17.50 -25.23
N LEU A 247 22.05 -18.27 -26.25
CA LEU A 247 20.90 -19.18 -26.23
C LEU A 247 21.05 -20.29 -25.19
N THR A 248 22.28 -20.78 -24.97
CA THR A 248 22.54 -21.77 -23.92
C THR A 248 22.27 -21.19 -22.53
N ASN A 249 22.72 -19.97 -22.27
CA ASN A 249 22.45 -19.28 -21.01
C ASN A 249 20.96 -18.97 -20.84
N GLU A 250 20.29 -18.49 -21.88
CA GLU A 250 18.83 -18.25 -21.85
C GLU A 250 18.06 -19.54 -21.58
N LYS A 251 18.46 -20.66 -22.20
CA LYS A 251 17.88 -21.98 -21.92
C LYS A 251 18.02 -22.36 -20.45
N ILE A 252 19.21 -22.21 -19.85
CA ILE A 252 19.45 -22.53 -18.43
C ILE A 252 18.57 -21.67 -17.52
N VAL A 253 18.45 -20.37 -17.82
CA VAL A 253 17.59 -19.45 -17.04
C VAL A 253 16.12 -19.84 -17.16
N LEU A 254 15.65 -20.21 -18.36
CA LEU A 254 14.28 -20.65 -18.59
C LEU A 254 13.98 -21.99 -17.91
N GLU A 255 14.88 -22.98 -18.00
CA GLU A 255 14.73 -24.27 -17.32
C GLU A 255 14.63 -24.10 -15.80
N LYS A 256 15.46 -23.20 -15.23
CA LYS A 256 15.36 -22.84 -13.82
C LYS A 256 14.01 -22.19 -13.49
N SER A 257 13.57 -21.22 -14.27
CA SER A 257 12.29 -20.53 -14.06
C SER A 257 11.08 -21.48 -14.16
N ILE A 258 11.13 -22.45 -15.08
CA ILE A 258 10.09 -23.49 -15.22
C ILE A 258 10.07 -24.36 -13.97
N SER A 259 11.24 -24.86 -13.54
CA SER A 259 11.33 -25.68 -12.32
C SER A 259 10.84 -24.96 -11.07
N GLU A 260 11.15 -23.65 -10.93
CA GLU A 260 10.65 -22.83 -9.82
C GLU A 260 9.13 -22.66 -9.88
N THR A 261 8.58 -22.48 -11.08
CA THR A 261 7.13 -22.34 -11.28
C THR A 261 6.39 -23.64 -10.98
N ASP A 262 6.94 -24.79 -11.41
CA ASP A 262 6.35 -26.11 -11.16
C ASP A 262 6.28 -26.44 -9.66
N LEU A 263 7.29 -26.04 -8.89
CA LEU A 263 7.27 -26.16 -7.43
C LEU A 263 6.12 -25.35 -6.81
N VAL A 264 5.98 -24.08 -7.20
CA VAL A 264 4.90 -23.22 -6.72
C VAL A 264 3.52 -23.77 -7.07
N ILE A 265 3.35 -24.28 -8.29
CA ILE A 265 2.08 -24.89 -8.73
C ILE A 265 1.77 -26.14 -7.88
N THR A 266 2.77 -26.99 -7.65
CA THR A 266 2.62 -28.21 -6.86
C THR A 266 2.25 -27.89 -5.42
N ASP A 267 2.94 -26.92 -4.80
CA ASP A 267 2.67 -26.48 -3.43
C ASP A 267 1.25 -25.89 -3.30
N LEU A 268 0.85 -25.04 -4.24
CA LEU A 268 -0.51 -24.48 -4.29
C LEU A 268 -1.56 -25.59 -4.39
N GLN A 269 -1.33 -26.56 -5.27
CA GLN A 269 -2.27 -27.66 -5.48
C GLN A 269 -2.38 -28.56 -4.25
N ASN A 270 -1.25 -28.86 -3.60
CA ASN A 270 -1.22 -29.63 -2.36
C ASN A 270 -1.98 -28.91 -1.23
N LEU A 271 -1.72 -27.61 -1.05
CA LEU A 271 -2.40 -26.79 -0.05
C LEU A 271 -3.92 -26.76 -0.26
N LEU A 272 -4.36 -26.57 -1.51
CA LEU A 272 -5.79 -26.55 -1.83
C LEU A 272 -6.43 -27.91 -1.61
N ASN A 273 -5.76 -29.01 -1.99
CA ASN A 273 -6.27 -30.36 -1.79
C ASN A 273 -6.37 -30.74 -0.31
N GLU A 274 -5.36 -30.39 0.49
CA GLU A 274 -5.38 -30.58 1.95
C GLU A 274 -6.53 -29.79 2.58
N THR A 275 -6.67 -28.51 2.21
CA THR A 275 -7.75 -27.64 2.70
C THR A 275 -9.11 -28.22 2.34
N ALA A 276 -9.33 -28.61 1.08
CA ALA A 276 -10.58 -29.21 0.63
C ALA A 276 -10.91 -30.52 1.36
N SER A 277 -9.89 -31.34 1.63
CA SER A 277 -10.05 -32.60 2.38
C SER A 277 -10.46 -32.35 3.83
N ASN A 278 -9.83 -31.36 4.49
CA ASN A 278 -10.17 -30.96 5.85
C ASN A 278 -11.61 -30.42 5.97
N LEU A 279 -12.09 -29.75 4.92
CA LEU A 279 -13.45 -29.23 4.81
C LEU A 279 -14.47 -30.26 4.34
N GLN A 280 -14.04 -31.48 3.98
CA GLN A 280 -14.88 -32.56 3.45
C GLN A 280 -15.71 -32.12 2.23
N LEU A 281 -15.10 -31.33 1.34
CA LEU A 281 -15.75 -30.89 0.10
C LEU A 281 -16.00 -32.09 -0.83
N ASP A 282 -17.00 -31.95 -1.71
CA ASP A 282 -17.35 -32.99 -2.67
C ASP A 282 -16.14 -33.40 -3.54
N PRO A 283 -15.76 -34.69 -3.56
CA PRO A 283 -14.66 -35.21 -4.39
C PRO A 283 -14.82 -34.95 -5.90
N SER A 284 -16.01 -34.61 -6.37
CA SER A 284 -16.24 -34.23 -7.77
C SER A 284 -15.63 -32.86 -8.11
N ILE A 285 -15.39 -32.01 -7.10
CA ILE A 285 -14.85 -30.65 -7.26
C ILE A 285 -13.32 -30.64 -7.26
N THR A 286 -12.68 -31.55 -6.52
CA THR A 286 -11.21 -31.66 -6.45
C THR A 286 -10.55 -31.97 -7.80
N ASN A 287 -11.30 -32.51 -8.76
CA ASN A 287 -10.82 -32.82 -10.10
C ASN A 287 -10.92 -31.64 -11.10
N GLN A 288 -11.50 -30.50 -10.72
CA GLN A 288 -11.79 -29.39 -11.65
C GLN A 288 -10.68 -28.33 -11.76
N GLY A 289 -9.56 -28.53 -11.06
CA GLY A 289 -8.39 -27.64 -11.08
C GLY A 289 -8.34 -26.62 -9.93
N PRO A 290 -7.18 -25.96 -9.71
CA PRO A 290 -6.93 -25.13 -8.53
C PRO A 290 -7.90 -23.95 -8.34
N LEU A 291 -8.32 -23.29 -9.42
CA LEU A 291 -9.21 -22.12 -9.35
C LEU A 291 -10.61 -22.51 -8.86
N GLN A 292 -11.15 -23.61 -9.37
CA GLN A 292 -12.46 -24.14 -9.00
C GLN A 292 -12.44 -24.62 -7.54
N LEU A 293 -11.35 -25.27 -7.14
CA LEU A 293 -11.17 -25.72 -5.77
C LEU A 293 -11.10 -24.54 -4.78
N LEU A 294 -10.36 -23.47 -5.13
CA LEU A 294 -10.32 -22.24 -4.34
C LEU A 294 -11.72 -21.62 -4.18
N ARG A 295 -12.49 -21.53 -5.27
CA ARG A 295 -13.86 -20.99 -5.23
C ARG A 295 -14.77 -21.81 -4.31
N ALA A 296 -14.68 -23.14 -4.39
CA ALA A 296 -15.48 -24.02 -3.54
C ALA A 296 -15.09 -23.91 -2.06
N ILE A 297 -13.79 -23.79 -1.76
CA ILE A 297 -13.30 -23.55 -0.40
C ILE A 297 -13.85 -22.23 0.15
N VAL A 298 -13.75 -21.14 -0.61
CA VAL A 298 -14.26 -19.82 -0.20
C VAL A 298 -15.76 -19.87 0.03
N GLN A 299 -16.51 -20.44 -0.92
CA GLN A 299 -17.96 -20.56 -0.83
C GLN A 299 -18.37 -21.37 0.40
N TRP A 300 -17.67 -22.46 0.73
CA TRP A 300 -17.95 -23.24 1.93
C TRP A 300 -17.80 -22.40 3.20
N TYR A 301 -16.76 -21.58 3.31
CA TYR A 301 -16.56 -20.71 4.47
C TYR A 301 -17.64 -19.61 4.56
N GLU A 302 -18.05 -19.03 3.44
CA GLU A 302 -19.15 -18.07 3.39
C GLU A 302 -20.46 -18.72 3.88
N GLU A 303 -20.78 -19.93 3.41
CA GLU A 303 -21.96 -20.68 3.85
C GLU A 303 -21.93 -21.04 5.34
N GLN A 304 -20.76 -21.40 5.90
CA GLN A 304 -20.63 -21.66 7.34
C GLN A 304 -20.79 -20.39 8.16
N TYR A 305 -20.18 -19.28 7.71
CA TYR A 305 -20.30 -18.00 8.38
C TYR A 305 -21.78 -17.54 8.45
N GLU A 306 -22.52 -17.67 7.35
CA GLU A 306 -23.96 -17.36 7.33
C GLU A 306 -24.76 -18.24 8.30
N LYS A 307 -24.47 -19.56 8.35
CA LYS A 307 -25.11 -20.48 9.29
C LYS A 307 -24.84 -20.10 10.74
N GLU A 308 -23.59 -19.79 11.09
CA GLU A 308 -23.22 -19.35 12.43
C GLU A 308 -23.92 -18.03 12.80
N GLN A 309 -24.02 -17.10 11.85
CA GLN A 309 -24.72 -15.84 12.06
C GLN A 309 -26.22 -16.03 12.30
N ILE A 310 -26.87 -16.98 11.61
CA ILE A 310 -28.27 -17.36 11.87
C ILE A 310 -28.42 -17.94 13.28
N VAL A 311 -27.54 -18.86 13.69
CA VAL A 311 -27.56 -19.45 15.04
C VAL A 311 -27.39 -18.37 16.11
N GLN A 312 -26.45 -17.45 15.91
CA GLN A 312 -26.21 -16.32 16.81
C GLN A 312 -27.46 -15.43 16.91
N ASN A 313 -28.05 -15.05 15.78
CA ASN A 313 -29.26 -14.22 15.74
C ASN A 313 -30.45 -14.90 16.44
N ASN A 314 -30.58 -16.24 16.31
CA ASN A 314 -31.60 -17.00 17.02
C ASN A 314 -31.36 -16.98 18.53
N ALA A 315 -30.12 -17.20 18.97
CA ALA A 315 -29.75 -17.19 20.38
C ALA A 315 -30.00 -15.81 21.03
N ILE A 316 -29.72 -14.71 20.31
CA ILE A 316 -30.03 -13.35 20.77
C ILE A 316 -31.54 -13.16 20.94
N ARG A 317 -32.34 -13.54 19.94
CA ARG A 317 -33.80 -13.45 20.03
C ARG A 317 -34.38 -14.29 21.17
N ASP A 318 -33.85 -15.48 21.38
CA ASP A 318 -34.27 -16.36 22.47
C ASP A 318 -33.94 -15.73 23.83
N PHE A 319 -32.74 -15.16 23.98
CA PHE A 319 -32.32 -14.43 25.18
C PHE A 319 -33.26 -13.25 25.48
N ASP A 320 -33.55 -12.42 24.48
CA ASP A 320 -34.44 -11.25 24.65
C ASP A 320 -35.84 -11.67 25.10
N ARG A 321 -36.39 -12.74 24.52
CA ARG A 321 -37.67 -13.31 24.94
C ARG A 321 -37.65 -13.83 26.38
N TYR A 322 -36.56 -14.49 26.79
CA TYR A 322 -36.42 -14.94 28.18
C TYR A 322 -36.30 -13.77 29.14
N GLN A 323 -35.61 -12.70 28.78
CA GLN A 323 -35.54 -11.48 29.60
C GLN A 323 -36.93 -10.88 29.83
N GLN A 324 -37.72 -10.72 28.76
CA GLN A 324 -39.11 -10.23 28.87
C GLN A 324 -39.96 -11.13 29.78
N THR A 325 -39.84 -12.46 29.63
CA THR A 325 -40.58 -13.41 30.49
C THR A 325 -40.15 -13.30 31.96
N ILE A 326 -38.87 -13.04 32.23
CA ILE A 326 -38.36 -12.86 33.58
C ILE A 326 -38.92 -11.58 34.19
N GLU A 327 -38.95 -10.48 33.43
CA GLU A 327 -39.53 -9.21 33.86
C GLU A 327 -41.01 -9.36 34.22
N GLU A 328 -41.82 -9.98 33.34
CA GLU A 328 -43.24 -10.27 33.62
C GLU A 328 -43.42 -11.12 34.90
N LYS A 329 -42.60 -12.16 35.07
CA LYS A 329 -42.65 -12.99 36.27
C LYS A 329 -42.20 -12.26 37.53
N LEU A 330 -41.27 -11.31 37.41
CA LEU A 330 -40.81 -10.49 38.53
C LEU A 330 -41.90 -9.50 38.98
N GLU A 331 -42.61 -8.90 38.02
CA GLU A 331 -43.78 -8.07 38.28
C GLU A 331 -44.88 -8.87 38.99
N GLU A 332 -45.21 -10.06 38.48
CA GLU A 332 -46.21 -10.93 39.09
C GLU A 332 -45.78 -11.42 40.48
N ASN A 333 -44.50 -11.76 40.68
CA ASN A 333 -43.97 -12.10 42.00
C ASN A 333 -44.13 -10.95 42.99
N THR A 334 -43.89 -9.72 42.54
CA THR A 334 -44.05 -8.51 43.35
C THR A 334 -45.52 -8.30 43.72
N ARG A 335 -46.44 -8.51 42.77
CA ARG A 335 -47.89 -8.47 43.02
C ARG A 335 -48.31 -9.51 44.06
N LEU A 336 -47.86 -10.76 43.92
CA LEU A 336 -48.18 -11.83 44.86
C LEU A 336 -47.62 -11.58 46.26
N LYS A 337 -46.39 -11.04 46.38
CA LYS A 337 -45.82 -10.64 47.68
C LYS A 337 -46.68 -9.58 48.38
N LYS A 338 -47.19 -8.60 47.63
CA LYS A 338 -48.10 -7.59 48.19
C LYS A 338 -49.38 -8.24 48.71
N VAL A 339 -50.01 -9.10 47.91
CA VAL A 339 -51.24 -9.82 48.31
C VAL A 339 -51.01 -10.69 49.56
N ASN A 340 -49.86 -11.37 49.65
CA ASN A 340 -49.52 -12.14 50.84
C ASN A 340 -49.35 -11.27 52.08
N ASN A 341 -48.66 -10.12 51.97
CA ASN A 341 -48.53 -9.17 53.08
C ASN A 341 -49.90 -8.63 53.54
N ASP A 342 -50.79 -8.31 52.59
CA ASP A 342 -52.15 -7.83 52.88
C ASP A 342 -52.97 -8.94 53.59
N ALA A 343 -52.81 -10.20 53.17
CA ALA A 343 -53.45 -11.35 53.80
C ALA A 343 -52.91 -11.62 55.22
N GLU A 344 -51.60 -11.49 55.43
CA GLU A 344 -50.99 -11.59 56.78
C GLU A 344 -51.54 -10.50 57.71
N GLN A 345 -51.66 -9.26 57.24
CA GLN A 345 -52.26 -8.17 58.01
C GLN A 345 -53.72 -8.45 58.36
N ALA A 346 -54.50 -8.94 57.38
CA ALA A 346 -55.89 -9.33 57.61
C ALA A 346 -56.01 -10.47 58.62
N LEU A 347 -55.10 -11.45 58.58
CA LEU A 347 -55.07 -12.57 59.53
C LEU A 347 -54.72 -12.10 60.95
N VAL A 348 -53.77 -11.17 61.08
CA VAL A 348 -53.47 -10.54 62.38
C VAL A 348 -54.69 -9.80 62.93
N ALA A 349 -55.38 -9.03 62.11
CA ALA A 349 -56.60 -8.31 62.52
C ALA A 349 -57.74 -9.26 62.91
N ALA A 350 -57.94 -10.35 62.16
CA ALA A 350 -58.91 -11.38 62.48
C ALA A 350 -58.58 -12.08 63.81
N ASN A 351 -57.30 -12.40 64.05
CA ASN A 351 -56.85 -12.99 65.29
C ASN A 351 -57.06 -12.06 66.49
N GLN A 352 -56.77 -10.76 66.34
CA GLN A 352 -57.07 -9.75 67.38
C GLN A 352 -58.57 -9.67 67.68
N THR A 353 -59.42 -9.73 66.65
CA THR A 353 -60.88 -9.76 66.80
C THR A 353 -61.32 -10.99 67.59
N ASN A 354 -60.73 -12.16 67.29
CA ASN A 354 -61.04 -13.39 68.01
C ASN A 354 -60.64 -13.30 69.49
N ILE A 355 -59.45 -12.78 69.80
CA ILE A 355 -58.99 -12.57 71.19
C ILE A 355 -59.94 -11.63 71.95
N MET A 356 -60.45 -10.57 71.32
CA MET A 356 -61.43 -9.68 71.95
C MET A 356 -62.76 -10.38 72.24
N LEU A 357 -63.23 -11.23 71.33
CA LEU A 357 -64.45 -12.02 71.51
C LEU A 357 -64.29 -13.05 72.62
N GLU A 358 -63.17 -13.80 72.64
CA GLU A 358 -62.85 -14.76 73.70
C GLU A 358 -62.78 -14.10 75.08
N LYS A 359 -62.17 -12.91 75.19
CA LYS A 359 -62.13 -12.15 76.44
C LYS A 359 -63.55 -11.76 76.89
N ARG A 360 -64.38 -11.29 75.96
CA ARG A 360 -65.77 -10.92 76.25
C ARG A 360 -66.60 -12.13 76.71
N GLU A 361 -66.38 -13.29 76.10
CA GLU A 361 -66.99 -14.55 76.52
C GLU A 361 -66.57 -14.93 77.95
N GLN A 362 -65.28 -14.83 78.28
CA GLN A 362 -64.77 -15.08 79.63
C GLN A 362 -65.35 -14.11 80.67
N ASP A 363 -65.42 -12.81 80.35
CA ASP A 363 -65.99 -11.78 81.22
C ASP A 363 -67.48 -12.06 81.49
N LEU A 364 -68.26 -12.40 80.44
CA LEU A 364 -69.67 -12.78 80.58
C LEU A 364 -69.84 -14.05 81.41
N ALA A 365 -69.00 -15.07 81.19
CA ALA A 365 -69.02 -16.30 81.97
C ALA A 365 -68.71 -16.06 83.44
N LYS A 366 -67.82 -15.10 83.76
CA LYS A 366 -67.51 -14.70 85.13
C LYS A 366 -68.69 -13.99 85.79
N ILE A 367 -69.32 -13.03 85.11
CA ILE A 367 -70.53 -12.33 85.60
C ILE A 367 -71.65 -13.34 85.89
N LEU A 368 -71.86 -14.30 85.00
CA LEU A 368 -72.86 -15.37 85.18
C LEU A 368 -72.58 -16.24 86.43
N ARG A 369 -71.31 -16.50 86.77
CA ARG A 369 -70.94 -17.26 87.97
C ARG A 369 -71.12 -16.45 89.26
N GLU A 370 -71.00 -15.13 89.20
CA GLU A 370 -71.18 -14.24 90.37
C GLU A 370 -72.66 -13.92 90.64
N ALA A 371 -73.55 -14.19 89.68
CA ALA A 371 -74.99 -13.96 89.77
C ALA A 371 -75.81 -15.19 90.28
N VAL A 372 -75.14 -16.32 90.51
CA VAL A 372 -75.68 -17.56 91.12
C VAL A 372 -75.11 -17.71 92.50
#